data_AF-A0AAD4Q794-F1
#
_entry.id   AF-A0AAD4Q794-F1
#
_cell.length_a   1.000
_cell.length_b   1.000
_cell.length_c   1.000
_cell.angle_alpha   90.00
_cell.angle_beta   90.00
_cell.angle_gamma   90.00
#
_symmetry.space_group_name_H-M   'P 1'
#
loop_
_entity.id
_entity.type
_entity.pdbx_description
1 polymer ?
#
loop_
_entity_poly.entity_id
_entity_poly.type
_entity_poly.pdbx_seq_one_letter_code
_entity_poly.pdbx_strand_id
1 'polypeptide(L)'
;VVAIDANNRHFNVLRLSPGLTAPPTPFNIIPPSAAAFCNGADKSQAHYPTFTSAMATCGWHMIFECVAQPALLWDFWGPGSLSEYPDVLSLWKSWDEGARIEGVRQWPPLRLVDTRWGCHRDMCSKKGHLPAWRPQNDENARHKWSQYQFFTRRIKESVANGRTAPQAIHELEGLRAPQTVPQLHHALQPKGRKQ
;
A
#
# COMPACT_ATOMS: atom_id res chain seq x y z
N VAL A 1 16.01 -4.06 13.97
CA VAL A 1 16.29 -2.77 14.65
C VAL A 1 14.98 -2.05 14.84
N VAL A 2 14.73 -1.46 16.01
CA VAL A 2 13.52 -0.66 16.22
C VAL A 2 13.83 0.76 15.76
N ALA A 3 13.07 1.24 14.78
CA ALA A 3 13.08 2.63 14.39
C ALA A 3 11.84 3.32 14.98
N ILE A 4 11.99 4.60 15.30
CA ILE A 4 10.93 5.42 15.86
C ILE A 4 10.70 6.56 14.88
N ASP A 5 9.46 6.75 14.42
CA ASP A 5 9.13 7.89 13.56
C ASP A 5 8.94 9.18 14.39
N ALA A 6 8.69 10.29 13.69
CA ALA A 6 8.41 11.60 14.32
C ALA A 6 7.17 11.59 15.25
N ASN A 7 6.33 10.56 15.17
CA ASN A 7 5.11 10.38 15.96
C ASN A 7 5.28 9.36 17.10
N ASN A 8 6.54 9.00 17.42
CA ASN A 8 6.89 8.04 18.45
C ASN A 8 6.34 6.61 18.20
N ARG A 9 6.05 6.25 16.94
CA ARG A 9 5.61 4.90 16.57
C ARG A 9 6.82 4.01 16.39
N HIS A 10 6.77 2.82 17.00
CA HIS A 10 7.84 1.84 16.92
C HIS A 10 7.66 0.93 15.71
N PHE A 11 8.68 0.85 14.87
CA PHE A 11 8.72 -0.02 13.70
C PHE A 11 9.86 -1.00 13.81
N ASN A 12 9.55 -2.28 13.55
CA ASN A 12 10.59 -3.25 13.25
C ASN A 12 11.18 -2.90 11.88
N VAL A 13 12.50 -2.69 11.81
CA VAL A 13 13.24 -2.46 10.58
C VAL A 13 14.21 -3.62 10.37
N LEU A 14 14.07 -4.25 9.21
CA LEU A 14 15.02 -5.24 8.70
C LEU A 14 16.19 -4.49 8.09
N ARG A 15 17.35 -4.55 8.75
CA ARG A 15 18.59 -4.04 8.17
C ARG A 15 19.12 -5.06 7.18
N LEU A 16 19.31 -4.63 5.94
CA LEU A 16 19.64 -5.50 4.82
C LEU A 16 21.07 -5.28 4.31
N SER A 17 21.97 -4.79 5.17
CA SER A 17 23.40 -4.59 4.89
C SER A 17 24.23 -4.89 6.15
N PRO A 18 25.49 -5.36 6.02
CA PRO A 18 26.24 -5.94 7.13
C PRO A 18 26.77 -4.85 8.06
N GLY A 19 26.32 -4.87 9.32
CA GLY A 19 26.86 -4.03 10.39
C GLY A 19 25.79 -3.47 11.31
N LEU A 20 25.90 -3.76 12.61
CA LEU A 20 25.07 -3.18 13.68
C LEU A 20 25.18 -1.64 13.77
N THR A 21 26.13 -1.03 13.06
CA THR A 21 26.46 0.40 13.08
C THR A 21 26.39 1.10 11.72
N ALA A 22 26.04 0.40 10.62
CA ALA A 22 25.98 1.03 9.30
C ALA A 22 24.79 2.02 9.18
N PRO A 23 24.96 3.16 8.46
CA PRO A 23 23.87 4.08 8.20
C PRO A 23 22.72 3.38 7.45
N PRO A 24 21.47 3.81 7.64
CA PRO A 24 20.35 3.19 6.97
C PRO A 24 20.52 3.25 5.42
N THR A 25 20.80 2.12 4.75
CA THR A 25 20.92 2.02 3.27
C THR A 25 19.55 1.97 2.61
N PRO A 26 19.29 2.44 1.38
CA PRO A 26 17.95 2.44 0.74
C PRO A 26 17.24 1.08 0.67
N PHE A 27 17.93 -0.01 0.99
CA PHE A 27 17.41 -1.38 1.01
C PHE A 27 16.73 -1.80 2.32
N ASN A 28 16.92 -1.14 3.47
CA ASN A 28 16.22 -1.60 4.68
C ASN A 28 14.70 -1.46 4.53
N ILE A 29 13.97 -2.44 5.03
CA ILE A 29 12.53 -2.62 4.80
C ILE A 29 11.80 -2.63 6.14
N ILE A 30 10.59 -2.06 6.15
CA ILE A 30 9.64 -2.19 7.26
C ILE A 30 8.77 -3.41 6.96
N PRO A 31 9.10 -4.60 7.50
CA PRO A 31 8.23 -5.75 7.35
C PRO A 31 6.90 -5.51 8.06
N PRO A 32 5.84 -6.21 7.65
CA PRO A 32 4.59 -6.28 8.40
C PRO A 32 4.83 -7.01 9.73
N SER A 33 3.78 -7.20 10.53
CA SER A 33 3.87 -8.06 11.73
C SER A 33 4.50 -9.41 11.40
N ALA A 34 5.34 -9.94 12.31
CA ALA A 34 5.93 -11.28 12.15
C ALA A 34 4.87 -12.37 11.93
N ALA A 35 3.66 -12.16 12.47
CA ALA A 35 2.52 -13.05 12.26
C ALA A 35 2.12 -13.21 10.77
N ALA A 36 2.43 -12.22 9.92
CA ALA A 36 2.18 -12.30 8.47
C ALA A 36 3.00 -13.39 7.77
N PHE A 37 4.09 -13.87 8.40
CA PHE A 37 5.01 -14.88 7.85
C PHE A 37 4.79 -16.26 8.45
N CYS A 38 3.93 -16.41 9.46
CA CYS A 38 3.71 -17.69 10.12
C CYS A 38 2.50 -18.39 9.51
N ASN A 39 2.61 -19.68 9.23
CA ASN A 39 1.46 -20.52 8.96
C ASN A 39 0.70 -20.69 10.30
N GLY A 40 -0.60 -20.40 10.34
CA GLY A 40 -1.39 -20.23 11.57
C GLY A 40 -1.48 -21.41 12.55
N ALA A 41 -0.67 -22.46 12.39
CA ALA A 41 -0.51 -23.59 13.31
C ALA A 41 0.28 -23.22 14.58
N ASP A 42 1.28 -22.35 14.50
CA ASP A 42 2.16 -21.98 15.64
C ASP A 42 2.01 -20.50 16.01
N LYS A 43 0.88 -20.15 16.63
CA LYS A 43 0.59 -18.76 17.08
C LYS A 43 1.49 -18.30 18.24
N SER A 44 2.15 -19.21 18.93
CA SER A 44 2.93 -18.93 20.15
C SER A 44 4.33 -18.39 19.88
N GLN A 45 4.84 -18.46 18.64
CA GLN A 45 6.18 -17.98 18.29
C GLN A 45 6.19 -17.39 16.87
N ALA A 46 5.60 -16.20 16.72
CA ALA A 46 5.68 -15.46 15.48
C ALA A 46 7.11 -14.96 15.24
N HIS A 47 7.85 -15.60 14.33
CA HIS A 47 9.20 -15.21 13.97
C HIS A 47 9.28 -14.68 12.54
N TYR A 48 10.08 -13.64 12.36
CA TYR A 48 10.45 -13.20 11.03
C TYR A 48 11.29 -14.28 10.33
N PRO A 49 11.06 -14.54 9.04
CA PRO A 49 11.95 -15.41 8.27
C PRO A 49 13.35 -14.77 8.20
N THR A 50 14.36 -15.61 7.98
CA THR A 50 15.74 -15.11 7.76
C THR A 50 15.81 -14.39 6.42
N PHE A 51 15.73 -13.07 6.44
CA PHE A 51 15.92 -12.25 5.25
C PHE A 51 17.40 -12.19 4.91
N THR A 52 17.79 -12.82 3.80
CA THR A 52 19.18 -12.72 3.32
C THR A 52 19.42 -11.37 2.65
N SER A 53 20.68 -10.91 2.63
CA SER A 53 21.07 -9.69 1.91
C SER A 53 20.72 -9.75 0.42
N ALA A 54 20.62 -10.95 -0.16
CA ALA A 54 20.18 -11.15 -1.54
C ALA A 54 18.68 -10.84 -1.72
N MET A 55 17.83 -11.23 -0.77
CA MET A 55 16.38 -10.96 -0.83
C MET A 55 16.07 -9.46 -0.80
N ALA A 56 16.90 -8.70 -0.11
CA ALA A 56 16.84 -7.24 -0.06
C ALA A 56 17.18 -6.56 -1.38
N THR A 57 18.24 -7.03 -2.04
CA THR A 57 18.68 -6.51 -3.34
C THR A 57 17.72 -6.91 -4.45
N CYS A 58 16.98 -8.01 -4.28
CA CYS A 58 15.97 -8.50 -5.21
C CYS A 58 14.59 -7.81 -5.09
N GLY A 59 14.42 -6.87 -4.15
CA GLY A 59 13.21 -6.06 -4.00
C GLY A 59 12.04 -6.74 -3.29
N TRP A 60 10.88 -6.07 -3.30
CA TRP A 60 9.67 -6.49 -2.54
C TRP A 60 9.15 -7.88 -2.90
N HIS A 61 9.45 -8.39 -4.09
CA HIS A 61 8.97 -9.69 -4.57
C HIS A 61 9.43 -10.85 -3.67
N MET A 62 10.68 -10.85 -3.21
CA MET A 62 11.19 -11.92 -2.35
C MET A 62 10.56 -11.91 -0.95
N ILE A 63 10.21 -10.73 -0.44
CA ILE A 63 9.48 -10.63 0.84
C ILE A 63 8.07 -11.17 0.67
N PHE A 64 7.44 -10.87 -0.45
CA PHE A 64 6.09 -11.33 -0.73
C PHE A 64 5.99 -12.85 -0.86
N GLU A 65 7.04 -13.54 -1.30
CA GLU A 65 7.11 -15.02 -1.29
C GLU A 65 7.04 -15.61 0.13
N CYS A 66 7.50 -14.87 1.14
CA CYS A 66 7.47 -15.34 2.51
C CYS A 66 6.14 -15.08 3.22
N VAL A 67 5.25 -14.27 2.65
CA VAL A 67 3.99 -13.92 3.31
C VAL A 67 3.02 -15.10 3.27
N ALA A 68 2.72 -15.64 4.45
CA ALA A 68 1.75 -16.71 4.66
C ALA A 68 0.34 -16.18 4.93
N GLN A 69 0.20 -15.01 5.56
CA GLN A 69 -1.09 -14.43 5.95
C GLN A 69 -1.24 -12.99 5.40
N PRO A 70 -1.68 -12.84 4.13
CA PRO A 70 -1.78 -11.53 3.49
C PRO A 70 -2.76 -10.57 4.18
N ALA A 71 -3.79 -11.07 4.87
CA ALA A 71 -4.77 -10.24 5.57
C ALA A 71 -4.13 -9.34 6.65
N LEU A 72 -3.04 -9.80 7.27
CA LEU A 72 -2.31 -9.05 8.29
C LEU A 72 -1.44 -7.91 7.72
N LEU A 73 -1.34 -7.83 6.39
CA LEU A 73 -0.63 -6.73 5.74
C LEU A 73 -1.43 -5.43 5.80
N TRP A 74 -2.76 -5.50 5.86
CA TRP A 74 -3.62 -4.32 5.80
C TRP A 74 -3.32 -3.32 6.91
N ASP A 75 -3.12 -3.80 8.14
CA ASP A 75 -2.89 -2.94 9.30
C ASP A 75 -1.57 -2.14 9.20
N PHE A 76 -0.64 -2.62 8.36
CA PHE A 76 0.68 -2.01 8.19
C PHE A 76 0.86 -1.28 6.86
N TRP A 77 0.32 -1.82 5.78
CA TRP A 77 0.54 -1.33 4.42
C TRP A 77 -0.73 -0.79 3.77
N GLY A 78 -1.89 -0.95 4.42
CA GLY A 78 -3.16 -0.41 3.94
C GLY A 78 -3.07 1.11 3.72
N PRO A 79 -3.82 1.65 2.75
CA PRO A 79 -3.82 3.08 2.52
C PRO A 79 -4.42 3.82 3.72
N GLY A 80 -3.97 5.06 3.89
CA GLY A 80 -4.58 6.00 4.82
C GLY A 80 -5.97 6.44 4.35
N SER A 81 -6.66 7.18 5.20
CA SER A 81 -7.85 7.93 4.81
C SER A 81 -7.49 9.03 3.79
N LEU A 82 -8.45 9.47 2.97
CA LEU A 82 -8.20 10.56 2.01
C LEU A 82 -7.70 11.87 2.68
N SER A 83 -8.06 12.10 3.95
CA SER A 83 -7.58 13.25 4.73
C SER A 83 -6.10 13.19 5.09
N GLU A 84 -5.48 12.01 5.03
CA GLU A 84 -4.03 11.84 5.30
C GLU A 84 -3.16 12.22 4.08
N TYR A 85 -3.78 12.40 2.91
CA TYR A 85 -3.09 12.78 1.69
C TYR A 85 -3.26 14.30 1.43
N PRO A 86 -2.17 15.10 1.44
CA PRO A 86 -2.25 16.53 1.17
C PRO A 86 -2.72 16.83 -0.27
N ASP A 87 -2.39 15.94 -1.21
CA ASP A 87 -2.68 16.08 -2.64
C ASP A 87 -2.80 14.71 -3.34
N VAL A 88 -3.31 14.70 -4.56
CA VAL A 88 -3.47 13.51 -5.41
C VAL A 88 -2.11 12.92 -5.80
N LEU A 89 -1.07 13.75 -5.90
CA LEU A 89 0.29 13.30 -6.18
C LEU A 89 0.83 12.38 -5.08
N SER A 90 0.64 12.74 -3.81
CA SER A 90 1.06 11.97 -2.64
C SER A 90 0.31 10.63 -2.56
N LEU A 91 -0.99 10.64 -2.89
CA LEU A 91 -1.81 9.44 -3.02
C LEU A 91 -1.24 8.54 -4.14
N TRP A 92 -0.99 9.08 -5.33
CA TRP A 92 -0.41 8.33 -6.44
C TRP A 92 0.99 7.79 -6.14
N LYS A 93 1.84 8.57 -5.47
CA LYS A 93 3.16 8.12 -5.03
C LYS A 93 3.06 6.92 -4.09
N SER A 94 2.13 6.94 -3.13
CA SER A 94 1.90 5.78 -2.27
C SER A 94 1.42 4.53 -3.04
N TRP A 95 0.72 4.73 -4.16
CA TRP A 95 0.32 3.66 -5.07
C TRP A 95 1.49 3.08 -5.87
N ASP A 96 2.27 3.95 -6.51
CA ASP A 96 3.23 3.56 -7.54
C ASP A 96 4.65 3.33 -7.03
N GLU A 97 5.08 4.16 -6.06
CA GLU A 97 6.40 4.13 -5.44
C GLU A 97 6.35 3.50 -4.03
N GLY A 98 5.22 3.62 -3.33
CA GLY A 98 5.06 3.20 -1.93
C GLY A 98 5.12 4.39 -0.97
N ALA A 99 4.44 4.27 0.18
CA ALA A 99 4.38 5.35 1.17
C ALA A 99 5.72 5.53 1.89
N ARG A 100 6.25 6.75 1.95
CA ARG A 100 7.48 7.06 2.70
C ARG A 100 7.14 7.42 4.15
N ILE A 101 7.81 6.78 5.09
CA ILE A 101 7.83 7.16 6.51
C ILE A 101 9.14 7.89 6.78
N GLU A 102 9.05 9.15 7.19
CA GLU A 102 10.20 9.96 7.57
C GLU A 102 11.00 9.32 8.71
N GLY A 103 12.33 9.30 8.59
CA GLY A 103 13.24 8.71 9.58
C GLY A 103 13.24 7.18 9.64
N VAL A 104 12.20 6.52 9.11
CA VAL A 104 12.08 5.07 9.09
C VAL A 104 12.39 4.54 7.69
N ARG A 105 11.42 4.51 6.76
CA ARG A 105 11.57 3.97 5.37
C ARG A 105 10.28 3.97 4.53
N GLN A 106 10.38 3.45 3.30
CA GLN A 106 9.28 3.28 2.37
C GLN A 106 8.56 1.93 2.54
N TRP A 107 7.23 1.94 2.54
CA TRP A 107 6.36 0.76 2.36
C TRP A 107 6.39 0.26 0.91
N PRO A 108 5.95 -0.98 0.62
CA PRO A 108 5.86 -1.41 -0.77
C PRO A 108 4.89 -0.51 -1.55
N PRO A 109 5.13 -0.34 -2.86
CA PRO A 109 4.10 0.19 -3.74
C PRO A 109 2.81 -0.61 -3.58
N LEU A 110 1.71 0.08 -3.26
CA LEU A 110 0.41 -0.57 -3.09
C LEU A 110 -0.04 -1.28 -4.37
N ARG A 111 0.40 -0.82 -5.55
CA ARG A 111 0.16 -1.53 -6.81
C ARG A 111 0.74 -2.95 -6.84
N LEU A 112 1.88 -3.19 -6.18
CA LEU A 112 2.52 -4.50 -6.15
C LEU A 112 1.82 -5.44 -5.16
N VAL A 113 1.40 -4.90 -4.02
CA VAL A 113 0.59 -5.63 -3.02
C VAL A 113 -0.75 -6.04 -3.64
N ASP A 114 -1.44 -5.11 -4.29
CA ASP A 114 -2.74 -5.36 -4.91
C ASP A 114 -2.64 -6.25 -6.15
N THR A 115 -1.57 -6.15 -6.94
CA THR A 115 -1.32 -7.11 -8.04
C THR A 115 -1.20 -8.55 -7.53
N ARG A 116 -0.56 -8.74 -6.37
CA ARG A 116 -0.31 -10.09 -5.83
C ARG A 116 -1.52 -10.67 -5.09
N TRP A 117 -2.24 -9.86 -4.32
CA TRP A 117 -3.29 -10.35 -3.42
C TRP A 117 -4.66 -9.67 -3.60
N GLY A 118 -4.78 -8.70 -4.50
CA GLY A 118 -5.91 -7.78 -4.63
C GLY A 118 -7.11 -8.26 -5.43
N CYS A 119 -7.30 -9.57 -5.57
CA CYS A 119 -8.20 -10.23 -6.53
C CYS A 119 -7.68 -10.20 -7.97
N HIS A 120 -7.47 -11.39 -8.52
CA HIS A 120 -7.56 -11.59 -9.96
C HIS A 120 -8.97 -12.13 -10.27
N ARG A 121 -9.64 -11.58 -11.29
CA ARG A 121 -10.62 -12.40 -12.01
C ARG A 121 -9.79 -13.46 -12.72
N ASP A 122 -9.99 -14.71 -12.34
CA ASP A 122 -9.55 -15.81 -13.17
C ASP A 122 -10.36 -15.73 -14.48
N MET A 123 -9.70 -15.55 -15.62
CA MET A 123 -10.38 -15.51 -16.92
C MET A 123 -11.11 -16.83 -17.20
N CYS A 124 -10.70 -17.93 -16.56
CA CYS A 124 -11.28 -19.26 -16.70
C CYS A 124 -12.45 -19.52 -15.73
N SER A 125 -12.51 -18.83 -14.59
CA SER A 125 -13.55 -18.99 -13.58
C SER A 125 -14.34 -17.70 -13.39
N LYS A 126 -15.62 -17.71 -13.75
CA LYS A 126 -16.56 -16.58 -13.51
C LYS A 126 -16.70 -16.21 -12.03
N LYS A 127 -16.10 -16.97 -11.10
CA LYS A 127 -15.93 -16.57 -9.69
C LYS A 127 -14.67 -15.73 -9.55
N GLY A 128 -14.85 -14.42 -9.39
CA GLY A 128 -13.77 -13.55 -8.91
C GLY A 128 -13.30 -14.02 -7.54
N HIS A 129 -11.99 -14.23 -7.37
CA HIS A 129 -11.43 -14.50 -6.06
C HIS A 129 -11.53 -13.23 -5.22
N LEU A 130 -11.93 -13.32 -3.95
CA LEU A 130 -11.93 -12.18 -3.02
C LEU A 130 -10.50 -11.73 -2.69
N PRO A 131 -10.28 -10.50 -2.24
CA PRO A 131 -8.91 -10.04 -2.00
C PRO A 131 -8.39 -10.73 -0.75
N ALA A 132 -7.19 -11.28 -0.83
CA ALA A 132 -6.58 -12.01 0.28
C ALA A 132 -5.97 -11.07 1.32
N TRP A 133 -5.55 -9.86 0.91
CA TRP A 133 -4.89 -8.90 1.79
C TRP A 133 -5.81 -7.81 2.35
N ARG A 134 -7.02 -7.65 1.80
CA ARG A 134 -7.96 -6.61 2.22
C ARG A 134 -8.98 -7.21 3.21
N PRO A 135 -9.27 -6.55 4.34
CA PRO A 135 -10.26 -7.03 5.30
C PRO A 135 -11.64 -7.17 4.64
N GLN A 136 -12.25 -8.34 4.77
CA GLN A 136 -13.54 -8.64 4.13
C GLN A 136 -14.73 -8.11 4.93
N ASN A 137 -14.63 -8.17 6.27
CA ASN A 137 -15.72 -7.85 7.19
C ASN A 137 -15.51 -6.51 7.93
N ASP A 138 -14.69 -5.61 7.37
CA ASP A 138 -14.46 -4.28 7.93
C ASP A 138 -14.99 -3.22 6.95
N GLU A 139 -16.11 -2.60 7.32
CA GLU A 139 -16.74 -1.53 6.53
C GLU A 139 -15.84 -0.31 6.34
N ASN A 140 -15.07 0.06 7.36
CA ASN A 140 -14.17 1.19 7.30
C ASN A 140 -13.01 0.91 6.34
N ALA A 141 -12.41 -0.27 6.43
CA ALA A 141 -11.37 -0.71 5.49
C ALA A 141 -11.87 -0.72 4.04
N ARG A 142 -13.07 -1.25 3.80
CA ARG A 142 -13.70 -1.25 2.47
C ARG A 142 -13.96 0.17 1.97
N HIS A 143 -14.44 1.06 2.83
CA HIS A 143 -14.70 2.46 2.48
C HIS A 143 -13.40 3.19 2.12
N LYS A 144 -12.38 3.11 2.97
CA LYS A 144 -11.04 3.67 2.73
C LYS A 144 -10.46 3.17 1.42
N TRP A 145 -10.52 1.86 1.18
CA TRP A 145 -10.03 1.27 -0.06
C TRP A 145 -10.77 1.79 -1.29
N SER A 146 -12.11 1.87 -1.23
CA SER A 146 -12.94 2.35 -2.34
C SER A 146 -12.60 3.80 -2.71
N GLN A 147 -12.45 4.67 -1.71
CA GLN A 147 -12.04 6.06 -1.89
C GLN A 147 -10.63 6.18 -2.48
N TYR A 148 -9.70 5.36 -1.99
CA TYR A 148 -8.34 5.32 -2.51
C TYR A 148 -8.30 4.83 -3.98
N GLN A 149 -9.03 3.75 -4.28
CA GLN A 149 -9.13 3.20 -5.63
C GLN A 149 -9.79 4.15 -6.63
N PHE A 150 -10.71 5.01 -6.18
CA PHE A 150 -11.36 6.00 -7.04
C PHE A 150 -10.35 6.90 -7.77
N PHE A 151 -9.29 7.33 -7.09
CA PHE A 151 -8.24 8.17 -7.66
C PHE A 151 -7.25 7.35 -8.48
N THR A 152 -6.73 6.24 -7.94
CA THR A 152 -5.75 5.43 -8.66
C THR A 152 -6.32 4.85 -9.95
N ARG A 153 -7.62 4.48 -9.96
CA ARG A 153 -8.32 4.01 -11.15
C ARG A 153 -8.44 5.10 -12.21
N ARG A 154 -8.84 6.32 -11.85
CA ARG A 154 -8.93 7.44 -12.82
C ARG A 154 -7.59 7.78 -13.45
N ILE A 155 -6.52 7.79 -12.65
CA ILE A 155 -5.18 8.02 -13.17
C ILE A 155 -4.80 6.90 -14.13
N LYS A 156 -5.02 5.63 -13.75
CA LYS A 156 -4.77 4.47 -14.62
C LYS A 156 -5.59 4.52 -15.92
N GLU A 157 -6.87 4.88 -15.86
CA GLU A 157 -7.74 5.01 -17.03
C GLU A 157 -7.28 6.16 -17.94
N SER A 158 -6.89 7.30 -17.38
CA SER A 158 -6.32 8.40 -18.16
C SER A 158 -5.01 8.00 -18.82
N VAL A 159 -4.18 7.19 -18.14
CA VAL A 159 -2.94 6.64 -18.73
C VAL A 159 -3.24 5.66 -19.85
N ALA A 160 -4.23 4.77 -19.66
CA ALA A 160 -4.69 3.86 -20.69
C ALA A 160 -5.24 4.61 -21.93
N ASN A 161 -5.77 5.81 -21.74
CA ASN A 161 -6.26 6.70 -22.81
C ASN A 161 -5.16 7.59 -23.43
N GLY A 162 -3.88 7.27 -23.21
CA GLY A 162 -2.75 7.91 -23.89
C GLY A 162 -2.14 9.12 -23.18
N ARG A 163 -2.58 9.46 -21.96
CA ARG A 163 -1.92 10.49 -21.14
C ARG A 163 -0.79 9.90 -20.30
N THR A 164 0.08 10.77 -19.78
CA THR A 164 1.03 10.39 -18.74
C THR A 164 0.39 10.50 -17.36
N ALA A 165 0.91 9.76 -16.36
CA ALA A 165 0.41 9.87 -14.99
C ALA A 165 0.51 11.31 -14.43
N PRO A 166 1.61 12.07 -14.65
CA PRO A 166 1.68 13.48 -14.25
C PRO A 166 0.59 14.36 -14.87
N GLN A 167 0.24 14.14 -16.15
CA GLN A 167 -0.86 14.88 -16.80
C GLN A 167 -2.20 14.57 -16.13
N ALA A 168 -2.50 13.29 -15.89
CA ALA A 168 -3.73 12.86 -15.23
C ALA A 168 -3.83 13.42 -13.79
N ILE A 169 -2.72 13.44 -13.06
CA ILE A 169 -2.64 14.02 -11.72
C ILE A 169 -2.87 15.53 -11.79
N HIS A 170 -2.22 16.23 -12.72
CA HIS A 170 -2.37 17.67 -12.89
C HIS A 170 -3.83 18.08 -13.18
N GLU A 171 -4.55 17.31 -13.99
CA GLU A 171 -5.98 17.54 -14.23
C GLU A 171 -6.82 17.36 -12.96
N LEU A 172 -6.57 16.31 -12.18
CA LEU A 172 -7.25 16.09 -10.90
C LEU A 172 -6.95 17.20 -9.89
N GLU A 173 -5.72 17.69 -9.85
CA GLU A 173 -5.32 18.84 -9.04
C GLU A 173 -6.00 20.14 -9.50
N GLY A 174 -6.11 20.35 -10.82
CA GLY A 174 -6.87 21.46 -11.38
C GLY A 174 -8.34 21.46 -10.96
N LEU A 175 -8.96 20.28 -10.88
CA LEU A 175 -10.33 20.11 -10.39
C LEU A 175 -10.45 20.30 -8.87
N ARG A 176 -9.39 20.02 -8.12
CA ARG A 176 -9.34 20.19 -6.66
C ARG A 176 -9.39 21.66 -6.27
N ALA A 177 -8.63 22.51 -6.96
CA ALA A 177 -8.49 23.92 -6.61
C ALA A 177 -8.16 24.06 -5.09
N PRO A 178 -8.76 24.94 -4.24
CA PRO A 178 -8.38 25.02 -2.82
C PRO A 178 -8.96 23.88 -1.96
N GLN A 179 -9.67 22.91 -2.54
CA GLN A 179 -10.37 21.87 -1.79
C GLN A 179 -9.41 20.79 -1.26
N THR A 180 -9.84 20.06 -0.25
CA THR A 180 -9.11 18.87 0.22
C THR A 180 -9.39 17.66 -0.69
N VAL A 181 -8.53 16.63 -0.64
CA VAL A 181 -8.75 15.38 -1.40
C VAL A 181 -10.11 14.72 -1.08
N PRO A 182 -10.59 14.68 0.19
CA PRO A 182 -11.95 14.23 0.49
C PRO A 182 -13.06 15.05 -0.18
N GLN A 183 -12.92 16.38 -0.22
CA GLN A 183 -13.89 17.27 -0.85
C GLN A 183 -13.93 17.07 -2.37
N LEU A 184 -12.76 16.94 -2.99
CA LEU A 184 -12.65 16.58 -4.41
C LEU A 184 -13.34 15.24 -4.70
N HIS A 185 -13.10 14.23 -3.87
CA HIS A 185 -13.74 12.93 -4.01
C HIS A 185 -15.26 13.05 -4.00
N HIS A 186 -15.82 13.82 -3.05
CA HIS A 186 -17.27 14.06 -2.96
C HIS A 186 -17.79 14.84 -4.18
N ALA A 187 -17.08 15.87 -4.64
CA ALA A 187 -17.47 16.66 -5.81
C ALA A 187 -17.48 15.85 -7.12
N LEU A 188 -16.59 14.87 -7.23
CA LEU A 188 -16.46 13.96 -8.38
C LEU A 188 -17.35 12.72 -8.28
N GLN A 189 -18.11 12.53 -7.19
CA GLN A 189 -19.13 11.48 -7.15
C GLN A 189 -20.22 11.79 -8.17
N PRO A 190 -20.73 10.78 -8.90
CA PRO A 190 -21.89 10.97 -9.75
C PRO A 190 -23.05 11.48 -8.88
N LYS A 191 -23.48 12.72 -9.10
CA LYS A 191 -24.71 13.24 -8.49
C LYS A 191 -25.83 12.33 -8.98
N GLY A 192 -26.41 11.55 -8.08
CA GLY A 192 -27.50 10.65 -8.42
C GLY A 192 -28.54 11.40 -9.23
N ARG A 193 -28.81 10.93 -10.46
CA ARG A 193 -30.07 11.26 -11.10
C ARG A 193 -31.14 10.70 -10.17
N LYS A 194 -31.86 11.57 -9.47
CA LYS A 194 -33.20 11.22 -9.00
C LYS A 194 -33.98 10.88 -10.28
N GLN A 195 -34.15 9.58 -10.53
CA GLN A 195 -35.25 9.09 -11.35
C GLN A 195 -36.43 8.85 -10.42
#